data_AF-A0A3C1PR52-F1
#
_entry.id   AF-A0A3C1PR52-F1
#
_cell.length_a   1.000
_cell.length_b   1.000
_cell.length_c   1.000
_cell.angle_alpha   90.00
_cell.angle_beta   90.00
_cell.angle_gamma   90.00
#
_symmetry.space_group_name_H-M   'P 1'
#
loop_
_entity.id
_entity.type
_entity.pdbx_description
1 polymer ?
#
loop_
_entity_poly.entity_id
_entity_poly.type
_entity_poly.pdbx_seq_one_letter_code
_entity_poly.pdbx_strand_id
1 'polypeptide(L)'
;MKRVKLILLALAIFTNVFAQQSGSSFITNFQPAVYKAHSQNWAVVQDKRGVLFFGNGSGILEYDGITWQLHPMDVVRSLAMDNNGRIYVGLRGDFGYLQPDSLGNLQYKSLKDKIPAQDLE
;
A
#
# COMPACT_ATOMS: atom_id res chain seq x y z
N MET A 1 42.16 -16.07 45.04
CA MET A 1 40.75 -15.96 44.56
C MET A 1 40.42 -14.62 43.89
N LYS A 2 40.80 -13.45 44.44
CA LYS A 2 40.46 -12.13 43.84
C LYS A 2 41.03 -11.92 42.42
N ARG A 3 42.26 -12.37 42.15
CA ARG A 3 42.91 -12.26 40.83
C ARG A 3 42.24 -13.12 39.75
N VAL A 4 41.78 -14.32 40.11
CA VAL A 4 41.03 -15.22 39.20
C VAL A 4 39.67 -14.60 38.84
N LYS A 5 38.98 -14.00 39.83
CA LYS A 5 37.74 -13.25 39.58
C LYS A 5 37.95 -12.06 38.64
N LEU A 6 39.08 -11.35 38.75
CA LEU A 6 39.42 -10.22 37.87
C LEU A 6 39.68 -10.67 36.43
N ILE A 7 40.36 -11.80 36.24
CA ILE A 7 40.65 -12.38 34.91
C ILE A 7 39.36 -12.87 34.24
N LEU A 8 38.48 -13.53 35.00
CA LEU A 8 37.17 -13.95 34.51
C LEU A 8 36.28 -12.76 34.13
N LEU A 9 36.33 -11.68 34.90
CA LEU A 9 35.62 -10.44 34.58
C LEU A 9 36.17 -9.77 33.31
N ALA A 10 37.50 -9.75 33.12
CA ALA A 10 38.11 -9.23 31.91
C ALA A 10 37.73 -10.05 30.67
N LEU A 11 37.71 -11.39 30.75
CA LEU A 11 37.27 -12.25 29.65
C LEU A 11 35.81 -12.01 29.23
N ALA A 12 34.93 -11.64 30.17
CA ALA A 12 33.52 -11.37 29.89
C ALA A 12 33.29 -10.04 29.13
N ILE A 13 34.25 -9.11 29.14
CA ILE A 13 34.13 -7.79 28.49
C ILE A 13 34.64 -7.83 27.03
N PHE A 14 35.40 -8.87 26.66
CA PHE A 14 36.00 -9.02 25.31
C PHE A 14 35.16 -9.84 24.32
N THR A 15 33.96 -10.31 24.69
CA THR A 15 33.08 -10.97 23.72
C THR A 15 32.39 -9.94 22.85
N ASN A 16 32.89 -9.74 21.63
CA ASN A 16 32.16 -9.04 20.58
C ASN A 16 30.90 -9.84 20.24
N VAL A 17 29.76 -9.46 20.81
CA VAL A 17 28.46 -10.03 20.48
C VAL A 17 27.96 -9.36 19.18
N PHE A 18 28.29 -9.93 18.03
CA PHE A 18 27.63 -9.61 16.77
C PHE A 18 26.28 -10.35 16.71
N ALA A 19 25.28 -9.85 17.45
CA ALA A 19 23.93 -10.43 17.48
C ALA A 19 22.95 -9.78 16.48
N GLN A 20 23.42 -8.95 15.55
CA GLN A 20 22.54 -8.39 14.53
C GLN A 20 22.51 -9.33 13.33
N GLN A 21 21.49 -10.18 13.29
CA GLN A 21 21.06 -10.82 12.06
C GLN A 21 20.59 -9.68 11.15
N SER A 22 21.34 -9.37 10.07
CA SER A 22 20.86 -8.47 9.02
C SER A 22 19.54 -9.04 8.51
N GLY A 23 18.42 -8.48 8.96
CA GLY A 23 17.10 -8.92 8.54
C GLY A 23 16.96 -8.71 7.05
N SER A 24 17.01 -9.79 6.26
CA SER A 24 16.62 -9.71 4.85
C SER A 24 15.11 -9.55 4.82
N SER A 25 14.61 -8.40 4.38
CA SER A 25 13.19 -8.24 4.11
C SER A 25 12.75 -9.32 3.12
N PHE A 26 11.68 -10.05 3.44
CA PHE A 26 11.07 -10.97 2.49
C PHE A 26 10.43 -10.15 1.38
N ILE A 27 10.99 -10.21 0.17
CA ILE A 27 10.46 -9.53 -1.01
C ILE A 27 9.72 -10.56 -1.85
N THR A 28 8.41 -10.36 -2.01
CA THR A 28 7.59 -11.11 -2.95
C THR A 28 7.31 -10.23 -4.16
N ASN A 29 7.61 -10.74 -5.36
CA ASN A 29 7.36 -10.03 -6.61
C ASN A 29 6.08 -10.57 -7.27
N PHE A 30 5.13 -9.68 -7.56
CA PHE A 30 3.91 -10.01 -8.30
C PHE A 30 4.03 -9.50 -9.73
N GLN A 31 4.12 -10.43 -10.69
CA GLN A 31 4.15 -10.08 -12.12
C GLN A 31 2.75 -9.65 -12.60
N PRO A 32 2.65 -8.82 -13.65
CA PRO A 32 1.35 -8.38 -14.18
C PRO A 32 0.39 -9.50 -14.57
N ALA A 33 0.93 -10.64 -14.99
CA ALA A 33 0.14 -11.84 -15.28
C ALA A 33 -0.60 -12.41 -14.05
N VAL A 34 -0.12 -12.15 -12.83
CA VAL A 34 -0.74 -12.63 -11.59
C VAL A 34 -2.01 -11.85 -11.29
N TYR A 35 -1.93 -10.51 -11.34
CA TYR A 35 -3.07 -9.63 -11.05
C TYR A 35 -3.89 -9.26 -12.29
N LYS A 36 -3.47 -9.73 -13.48
CA LYS A 36 -4.18 -9.62 -14.77
C LYS A 36 -4.57 -8.19 -15.16
N ALA A 37 -3.68 -7.23 -14.91
CA ALA A 37 -3.88 -5.83 -15.26
C ALA A 37 -2.60 -5.21 -15.85
N HIS A 38 -2.60 -3.90 -16.08
CA HIS A 38 -1.47 -3.18 -16.65
C HIS A 38 -0.19 -3.33 -15.79
N SER A 39 0.99 -3.27 -16.40
CA SER A 39 2.27 -3.43 -15.69
C SER A 39 2.67 -2.24 -14.82
N GLN A 40 1.99 -1.10 -14.98
CA GLN A 40 2.30 0.14 -14.26
C GLN A 40 1.31 0.40 -13.12
N ASN A 41 1.86 0.64 -11.93
CA ASN A 41 1.16 1.05 -10.72
C ASN A 41 1.72 2.41 -10.28
N TRP A 42 0.87 3.39 -9.98
CA TRP A 42 1.29 4.78 -9.66
C TRP A 42 1.06 5.18 -8.21
N ALA A 43 0.11 4.54 -7.53
CA ALA A 43 -0.27 4.90 -6.17
C ALA A 43 -0.59 3.65 -5.37
N VAL A 44 -0.44 3.75 -4.05
CA VAL A 44 -0.84 2.71 -3.11
C VAL A 44 -1.44 3.35 -1.87
N VAL A 45 -2.51 2.75 -1.34
CA VAL A 45 -3.05 3.06 -0.02
C VAL A 45 -3.46 1.77 0.68
N GLN A 46 -3.31 1.72 2.00
CA GLN A 46 -3.82 0.63 2.82
C GLN A 46 -5.09 1.11 3.53
N ASP A 47 -6.16 0.34 3.47
CA ASP A 47 -7.37 0.65 4.22
C ASP A 47 -7.25 0.24 5.70
N LYS A 48 -8.26 0.59 6.50
CA LYS A 48 -8.29 0.26 7.93
C LYS A 48 -8.39 -1.25 8.24
N ARG A 49 -8.73 -2.07 7.24
CA ARG A 49 -8.81 -3.54 7.34
C ARG A 49 -7.46 -4.19 6.98
N GLY A 50 -6.49 -3.40 6.49
CA GLY A 50 -5.20 -3.88 6.04
C GLY A 50 -5.15 -4.23 4.55
N VAL A 51 -6.25 -4.05 3.82
CA VAL A 51 -6.35 -4.32 2.38
C VAL A 51 -5.60 -3.22 1.62
N LEU A 52 -4.80 -3.63 0.64
CA LEU A 52 -4.01 -2.72 -0.19
C LEU A 52 -4.74 -2.40 -1.48
N PHE A 53 -4.80 -1.12 -1.82
CA PHE A 53 -5.35 -0.61 -3.07
C PHE A 53 -4.24 0.04 -3.88
N PHE A 54 -4.11 -0.33 -5.16
CA PHE A 54 -3.11 0.21 -6.07
C PHE A 54 -3.78 0.91 -7.25
N GLY A 55 -3.33 2.13 -7.55
CA GLY A 55 -3.71 2.83 -8.77
C GLY A 55 -2.94 2.26 -9.95
N ASN A 56 -3.65 1.71 -10.93
CA ASN A 56 -3.10 0.93 -12.04
C ASN A 56 -3.56 1.46 -13.41
N GLY A 57 -2.86 1.04 -14.47
CA GLY A 57 -3.18 1.36 -15.87
C GLY A 57 -4.55 0.88 -16.33
N SER A 58 -5.11 -0.12 -15.65
CA SER A 58 -6.40 -0.71 -15.95
C SER A 58 -7.48 -0.39 -14.92
N GLY A 59 -7.19 0.46 -13.93
CA GLY A 59 -8.13 0.82 -12.87
C GLY A 59 -7.53 0.69 -11.47
N ILE A 60 -8.29 0.15 -10.51
CA ILE A 60 -7.83 -0.08 -9.13
C ILE A 60 -7.62 -1.56 -8.90
N LEU A 61 -6.44 -1.92 -8.40
CA LEU A 61 -6.17 -3.26 -7.89
C LEU A 61 -6.39 -3.30 -6.38
N GLU A 62 -7.19 -4.24 -5.91
CA GLU A 62 -7.40 -4.55 -4.49
C GLU A 62 -6.67 -5.85 -4.15
N TYR A 63 -5.89 -5.85 -3.06
CA TYR A 63 -5.10 -7.00 -2.61
C TYR A 63 -5.29 -7.21 -1.10
N ASP A 64 -5.83 -8.36 -0.73
CA ASP A 64 -6.13 -8.74 0.66
C ASP A 64 -4.98 -9.50 1.37
N GLY A 65 -3.84 -9.65 0.69
CA GLY A 65 -2.71 -10.48 1.15
C GLY A 65 -2.64 -11.86 0.49
N ILE A 66 -3.69 -12.30 -0.19
CA ILE A 66 -3.77 -13.61 -0.87
C ILE A 66 -4.25 -13.43 -2.31
N THR A 67 -5.35 -12.71 -2.49
CA THR A 67 -6.06 -12.56 -3.76
C THR A 67 -5.97 -11.15 -4.30
N TRP A 68 -5.93 -11.05 -5.63
CA TRP A 68 -5.96 -9.79 -6.36
C TRP A 68 -7.30 -9.64 -7.06
N GLN A 69 -7.94 -8.49 -6.89
CA GLN A 69 -9.17 -8.12 -7.59
C GLN A 69 -8.95 -6.82 -8.36
N LEU A 70 -9.33 -6.81 -9.65
CA LEU A 70 -9.32 -5.61 -10.47
C LEU A 70 -10.71 -4.98 -10.48
N HIS A 71 -10.77 -3.68 -10.17
CA HIS A 71 -11.92 -2.81 -10.39
C HIS A 71 -11.66 -1.96 -11.64
N PRO A 72 -12.18 -2.34 -12.82
CA PRO A 72 -11.83 -1.71 -14.09
C PRO A 72 -12.34 -0.27 -14.16
N MET A 73 -11.45 0.66 -14.54
CA MET A 73 -11.78 2.06 -14.81
C MET A 73 -10.66 2.69 -15.65
N ASP A 74 -10.75 3.99 -15.94
CA ASP A 74 -9.65 4.72 -16.57
C ASP A 74 -8.40 4.69 -15.67
N VAL A 75 -7.30 5.17 -16.22
CA VAL A 75 -5.99 5.12 -15.61
C VAL A 75 -5.97 5.89 -14.27
N VAL A 76 -5.69 5.17 -13.17
CA VAL A 76 -5.64 5.73 -11.82
C VAL A 76 -4.24 6.23 -11.50
N ARG A 77 -4.13 7.52 -11.22
CA ARG A 77 -2.85 8.22 -10.99
C ARG A 77 -2.55 8.44 -9.52
N SER A 78 -3.57 8.62 -8.69
CA SER A 78 -3.43 8.91 -7.27
C SER A 78 -4.53 8.26 -6.45
N LEU A 79 -4.17 7.90 -5.22
CA LEU A 79 -5.07 7.36 -4.20
C LEU A 79 -4.78 8.07 -2.87
N ALA A 80 -5.81 8.36 -2.09
CA ALA A 80 -5.70 8.87 -0.74
C ALA A 80 -6.86 8.37 0.12
N MET A 81 -6.65 8.13 1.41
CA MET A 81 -7.72 7.72 2.32
C MET A 81 -7.94 8.77 3.39
N ASP A 82 -9.19 9.11 3.68
CA ASP A 82 -9.53 9.99 4.79
C ASP A 82 -9.61 9.25 6.14
N ASN A 83 -9.81 10.01 7.23
CA ASN A 83 -9.94 9.47 8.57
C ASN A 83 -11.19 8.60 8.76
N ASN A 84 -12.19 8.66 7.87
CA ASN A 84 -13.38 7.83 7.91
C ASN A 84 -13.20 6.51 7.15
N GLY A 85 -12.12 6.36 6.37
CA GLY A 85 -11.83 5.17 5.57
C GLY A 85 -12.31 5.29 4.12
N ARG A 86 -12.73 6.47 3.67
CA ARG A 86 -13.08 6.70 2.26
C ARG A 86 -11.81 6.85 1.44
N ILE A 87 -11.73 6.09 0.35
CA ILE A 87 -10.62 6.17 -0.61
C ILE A 87 -11.00 7.12 -1.74
N TYR A 88 -10.22 8.18 -1.90
CA TYR A 88 -10.27 9.13 -3.00
C TYR A 88 -9.38 8.66 -4.14
N VAL A 89 -9.82 8.93 -5.36
CA VAL A 89 -9.22 8.42 -6.61
C VAL A 89 -9.02 9.58 -7.57
N GLY A 90 -7.79 9.75 -8.05
CA GLY A 90 -7.48 10.66 -9.14
C GLY A 90 -7.30 9.90 -10.45
N LEU A 91 -8.11 10.25 -11.46
CA LEU A 91 -8.07 9.70 -12.81
C LEU A 91 -7.49 10.73 -13.78
N ARG A 92 -7.37 10.36 -15.06
CA ARG A 92 -7.10 11.33 -16.13
C ARG A 92 -8.34 12.20 -16.38
N GLY A 93 -8.29 13.47 -15.97
CA GLY A 93 -9.36 14.45 -16.27
C GLY A 93 -10.63 14.28 -15.43
N ASP A 94 -10.57 13.48 -14.38
CA ASP A 94 -11.64 13.27 -13.40
C ASP A 94 -11.03 12.92 -12.04
N PHE A 95 -11.79 13.13 -10.97
CA PHE A 95 -11.43 12.67 -9.63
C PHE A 95 -12.70 12.44 -8.80
N GLY A 96 -12.58 11.60 -7.80
CA GLY A 96 -13.73 11.15 -7.03
C GLY A 96 -13.34 10.29 -5.85
N TYR A 97 -14.24 9.40 -5.46
CA TYR A 97 -14.02 8.45 -4.37
C TYR A 97 -14.69 7.10 -4.64
N LEU A 98 -14.20 6.08 -3.95
CA LEU A 98 -14.81 4.76 -3.91
C LEU A 98 -15.89 4.72 -2.84
N GLN A 99 -17.03 4.15 -3.21
CA GLN A 99 -18.16 3.93 -2.33
C GLN A 99 -18.72 2.52 -2.56
N PRO A 100 -18.88 1.69 -1.51
CA PRO A 100 -19.53 0.41 -1.64
C PRO A 100 -21.01 0.58 -2.02
N ASP A 101 -21.51 -0.27 -2.91
CA ASP A 101 -22.94 -0.44 -3.17
C ASP A 101 -23.63 -1.25 -2.06
N SER A 102 -24.93 -1.55 -2.22
CA SER A 102 -25.70 -2.32 -1.24
C SER A 102 -25.22 -3.77 -1.05
N LEU A 103 -24.39 -4.27 -1.96
CA LEU A 103 -23.78 -5.60 -1.91
C LEU A 103 -22.31 -5.55 -1.47
N GLY A 104 -21.77 -4.34 -1.24
CA GLY A 104 -20.38 -4.13 -0.83
C GLY A 104 -19.39 -3.97 -1.99
N ASN A 105 -19.82 -3.97 -3.25
CA ASN A 105 -18.91 -3.75 -4.38
C ASN A 105 -18.52 -2.27 -4.46
N LEU A 106 -17.24 -2.01 -4.62
CA LEU A 106 -16.73 -0.64 -4.72
C LEU A 106 -17.13 -0.02 -6.06
N GLN A 107 -17.79 1.14 -5.98
CA GLN A 107 -18.21 1.95 -7.11
C GLN A 107 -17.49 3.29 -7.07
N TYR A 108 -16.95 3.71 -8.21
CA TYR A 108 -16.38 5.05 -8.34
C TYR A 108 -17.50 6.09 -8.44
N LYS A 109 -17.35 7.19 -7.69
CA LYS A 109 -18.22 8.36 -7.71
C LYS A 109 -17.40 9.60 -8.05
N SER A 110 -17.60 10.12 -9.25
CA SER A 110 -16.98 11.37 -9.70
C SER A 110 -17.45 12.55 -8.85
N LEU A 111 -16.52 13.47 -8.59
CA LEU A 111 -16.75 14.78 -7.99
C LEU A 111 -16.64 15.91 -9.01
N LYS A 112 -16.40 15.61 -10.29
CA LYS A 112 -16.21 16.61 -11.35
C LYS A 112 -17.40 17.56 -11.49
N ASP A 113 -18.62 17.03 -11.38
CA ASP A 113 -19.86 17.82 -11.43
C ASP A 113 -20.07 18.73 -10.20
N LYS A 114 -19.19 18.64 -9.19
CA LYS A 114 -19.19 19.54 -8.03
C LYS A 114 -18.24 20.72 -8.20
N ILE A 115 -17.47 20.74 -9.28
CA ILE A 115 -16.58 21.85 -9.63
C ILE A 115 -17.42 22.96 -10.29
N PRO A 116 -17.33 24.21 -9.84
CA PRO A 116 -17.96 25.33 -10.52
C PRO A 116 -17.54 25.39 -11.99
N ALA A 117 -18.47 25.73 -12.89
CA ALA A 117 -18.20 25.71 -14.33
C ALA A 117 -17.03 26.62 -14.76
N GLN A 118 -16.76 27.69 -14.01
CA GLN A 118 -15.64 28.60 -14.23
C GLN A 118 -14.26 27.96 -13.96
N ASP A 119 -14.21 26.86 -13.21
CA ASP A 119 -12.98 26.16 -12.82
C ASP A 119 -12.79 24.86 -13.63
N LEU A 120 -13.66 24.59 -14.61
CA LEU A 120 -13.55 23.48 -15.55
C LEU A 120 -12.79 23.96 -16.80
N GLU A 121 -11.48 23.79 -16.81
CA GLU A 121 -10.61 24.01 -17.98
C GLU A 121 -10.38 22.73 -18.80
#